data_AF-A0ABD5A3Z3-F1
#
_entry.id   AF-A0ABD5A3Z3-F1
#
_cell.length_a   1.000
_cell.length_b   1.000
_cell.length_c   1.000
_cell.angle_alpha   90.00
_cell.angle_beta   90.00
_cell.angle_gamma   90.00
#
_symmetry.space_group_name_H-M   'P 1'
#
loop_
_entity.id
_entity.type
_entity.pdbx_description
1 polymer ?
#
loop_
_entity_poly.entity_id
_entity_poly.type
_entity_poly.pdbx_seq_one_letter_code
_entity_poly.pdbx_strand_id
1 'polypeptide(L)' 'MARIEARIDGTIKSKAKDVLANHGLTISDFMRMTLTTVAHDGLPKYYSIPNRQLKN' A
#
# COMPACT_ATOMS: atom_id res chain seq x y z
N MET A 1 21.35 -1.56 2.02
CA MET A 1 19.91 -1.81 1.81
C MET A 1 19.14 -0.52 2.05
N ALA A 2 18.09 -0.24 1.28
CA ALA A 2 17.18 0.87 1.55
C ALA A 2 16.11 0.47 2.57
N ARG A 3 15.62 1.43 3.36
CA ARG A 3 14.58 1.23 4.38
C ARG A 3 13.35 2.07 4.06
N ILE A 4 12.17 1.54 4.35
CA ILE A 4 10.90 2.27 4.25
C ILE A 4 10.41 2.58 5.65
N GLU A 5 10.11 3.85 5.91
CA GLU A 5 9.49 4.33 7.13
C GLU A 5 8.30 5.22 6.78
N ALA A 6 7.15 4.95 7.41
CA ALA A 6 5.93 5.72 7.17
C ALA A 6 5.17 5.90 8.49
N ARG A 7 4.66 7.13 8.71
CA ARG A 7 3.73 7.41 9.80
C ARG A 7 2.33 6.94 9.37
N ILE A 8 1.64 6.26 10.27
CA ILE A 8 0.28 5.75 10.07
C ILE A 8 -0.43 5.71 11.41
N ASP A 9 -1.75 5.85 11.39
CA ASP A 9 -2.57 5.61 12.58
C ASP A 9 -2.37 4.19 13.13
N GLY A 10 -2.25 4.09 14.47
CA GLY A 10 -1.95 2.82 15.14
C GLY A 10 -3.06 1.78 14.99
N THR A 11 -4.32 2.22 14.98
CA THR A 11 -5.47 1.32 14.82
C THR A 11 -5.58 0.80 13.40
N ILE A 12 -5.32 1.65 12.40
CA ILE A 12 -5.24 1.25 10.99
C ILE A 12 -4.12 0.24 10.77
N LYS A 13 -2.93 0.48 11.36
CA LYS A 13 -1.80 -0.45 11.28
C LYS A 13 -2.16 -1.82 11.88
N SER A 14 -2.83 -1.85 13.02
CA SER A 14 -3.22 -3.12 13.65
C SER A 14 -4.23 -3.88 12.78
N LYS A 15 -5.28 -3.21 12.29
CA LYS A 15 -6.29 -3.84 11.42
C LYS A 15 -5.66 -4.41 10.15
N ALA A 16 -4.77 -3.65 9.50
CA ALA A 16 -4.07 -4.12 8.31
C ALA A 16 -3.17 -5.33 8.61
N LYS A 17 -2.47 -5.33 9.75
CA LYS A 17 -1.66 -6.48 10.19
C LYS A 17 -2.52 -7.74 10.32
N ASP A 18 -3.69 -7.65 10.95
CA ASP A 18 -4.54 -8.81 11.20
C ASP A 18 -5.13 -9.37 9.90
N VAL A 19 -5.58 -8.49 8.98
CA VAL A 19 -6.04 -8.90 7.64
C VAL A 19 -4.93 -9.58 6.86
N LEU A 20 -3.74 -8.98 6.81
CA LEU A 20 -2.60 -9.55 6.06
C LEU A 20 -2.14 -10.89 6.66
N ALA A 21 -2.17 -11.04 7.98
CA ALA A 21 -1.81 -12.29 8.65
C ALA A 21 -2.74 -13.45 8.27
N ASN A 22 -4.04 -13.18 8.06
CA ASN A 22 -4.99 -14.19 7.55
C ASN A 22 -4.65 -14.66 6.12
N HIS A 23 -3.85 -13.89 5.39
CA HIS A 23 -3.32 -14.25 4.06
C HIS A 23 -1.84 -14.68 4.10
N GLY A 24 -1.25 -14.89 5.28
CA GLY A 24 0.16 -15.28 5.43
C GLY A 24 1.17 -14.19 5.08
N LEU A 25 0.76 -12.92 5.07
CA LEU A 25 1.59 -11.78 4.71
C LEU A 25 1.88 -10.89 5.91
N THR A 26 3.07 -10.28 5.93
CA THR A 26 3.36 -9.15 6.82
C THR A 26 3.10 -7.83 6.11
N ILE A 27 3.02 -6.73 6.88
CA ILE A 27 2.99 -5.37 6.33
C ILE A 27 4.21 -5.14 5.40
N SER A 28 5.37 -5.67 5.76
CA SER A 28 6.59 -5.46 4.97
C SER A 28 6.55 -6.21 3.64
N ASP A 29 5.95 -7.41 3.61
CA ASP A 29 5.73 -8.15 2.36
C ASP A 29 4.80 -7.37 1.44
N PHE A 30 3.66 -6.92 1.99
CA PHE A 30 2.68 -6.15 1.24
C PHE A 30 3.26 -4.85 0.68
N MET A 31 4.04 -4.11 1.47
CA MET A 31 4.69 -2.88 1.02
C MET A 31 5.71 -3.13 -0.10
N ARG A 32 6.50 -4.20 0.00
CA ARG A 32 7.44 -4.58 -1.07
C ARG A 32 6.71 -4.95 -2.36
N MET A 33 5.67 -5.77 -2.27
CA MET A 33 4.86 -6.16 -3.42
C MET A 33 4.24 -4.93 -4.10
N THR A 34 3.62 -4.06 -3.30
CA THR A 34 2.95 -2.85 -3.82
C THR A 34 3.94 -1.90 -4.50
N LEU A 35 5.10 -1.64 -3.90
CA LEU A 35 6.12 -0.78 -4.53
C LEU A 35 6.70 -1.40 -5.80
N THR A 36 6.86 -2.72 -5.83
CA THR A 36 7.29 -3.46 -7.03
C THR A 36 6.27 -3.33 -8.15
N THR A 37 4.97 -3.52 -7.86
CA THR A 37 3.88 -3.30 -8.82
C THR A 37 3.86 -1.86 -9.31
N VAL A 38 4.01 -0.87 -8.44
CA VAL A 38 4.05 0.54 -8.87
C VAL A 38 5.23 0.82 -9.81
N ALA A 39 6.40 0.23 -9.55
CA ALA A 39 7.58 0.41 -10.38
C ALA A 39 7.45 -0.25 -11.77
N HIS A 40 6.72 -1.36 -11.88
CA HIS A 40 6.58 -2.10 -13.14
C HIS A 40 5.30 -1.75 -13.92
N ASP A 41 4.18 -1.64 -13.23
CA ASP A 41 2.83 -1.57 -13.81
C ASP A 41 2.15 -0.21 -13.56
N GLY A 42 2.77 0.67 -12.77
CA GLY A 42 2.19 1.94 -12.34
C GLY A 42 1.21 1.79 -11.17
N LEU A 43 0.56 2.90 -10.80
CA LEU A 43 -0.36 2.92 -9.65
C LEU A 43 -1.62 2.08 -9.96
N PRO A 44 -2.02 1.13 -9.09
CA PRO A 44 -3.25 0.37 -9.29
C PRO A 44 -4.47 1.29 -9.47
N LYS A 45 -5.30 1.00 -10.48
CA LYS A 45 -6.42 1.88 -10.92
C LYS A 45 -7.40 2.24 -9.80
N TYR A 46 -7.60 1.35 -8.82
CA TYR A 46 -8.49 1.57 -7.69
C TYR A 46 -7.93 2.54 -6.64
N TYR A 47 -6.63 2.86 -6.66
CA TYR A 47 -6.06 3.96 -5.86
C TYR A 47 -6.24 5.33 -6.53
N SER A 48 -6.58 5.36 -7.81
CA SER A 48 -6.80 6.59 -8.56
C SER A 48 -8.26 7.00 -8.46
N ILE A 49 -8.61 7.78 -7.44
CA ILE A 49 -9.79 8.64 -7.53
C ILE A 49 -9.31 9.95 -8.17
N PRO A 50 -9.78 10.31 -9.39
CA PRO A 50 -9.43 11.57 -9.99
C PRO A 50 -9.82 12.70 -9.04
N ASN A 51 -8.85 13.52 -8.65
CA ASN A 51 -9.19 14.77 -7.99
C ASN A 51 -9.92 15.69 -8.98
N ARG A 52 -10.58 16.75 -8.49
CA ARG A 52 -11.41 17.63 -9.32
C ARG A 52 -10.66 18.25 -10.51
N GLN A 53 -9.33 18.32 -10.45
CA GLN A 53 -8.49 18.90 -11.50
C GLN A 53 -8.16 17.94 -12.65
N LEU A 54 -8.39 16.63 -12.48
CA LEU A 54 -8.01 15.59 -13.45
C LEU A 54 -9.22 14.99 -14.22
N LYS A 55 -10.40 15.61 -14.12
CA LYS A 55 -11.56 15.26 -14.96
C LYS A 55 -11.42 15.96 -16.31
N ASN A 56 -10.69 15.34 -17.24
CA ASN A 56 -10.75 15.69 -18.66
C ASN A 56 -11.92 14.97 -19.32
#